data_AF-A0A2V5NBP2-F1
#
_entry.id   AF-A0A2V5NBP2-F1
#
_cell.length_a   1.000
_cell.length_b   1.000
_cell.length_c   1.000
_cell.angle_alpha   90.00
_cell.angle_beta   90.00
_cell.angle_gamma   90.00
#
_symmetry.space_group_name_H-M   'P 1'
#
loop_
_entity.id
_entity.type
_entity.pdbx_description
1 polymer ?
#
loop_
_entity_poly.entity_id
_entity_poly.type
_entity_poly.pdbx_seq_one_letter_code
_entity_poly.pdbx_strand_id
1 'polypeptide(L)'
;MSIGSEVSTHDQSVRATVDRIWDRKIKYFESAIRDAHAQGLIEAPDPAAKARALFACYHGTLAQARIQNDLGSLRDFKQVALDVLGVKQAQAVSP
;
A
#
# COMPACT_ATOMS: atom_id res chain seq x y z
N MET A 1 26.64 -2.77 -9.26
CA MET A 1 25.99 -4.08 -9.49
C MET A 1 24.49 -3.90 -9.38
N SER A 2 23.75 -3.92 -10.49
CA SER A 2 22.29 -3.78 -10.56
C SER A 2 21.60 -5.08 -10.98
N ILE A 3 22.12 -6.23 -10.55
CA ILE A 3 21.65 -7.56 -10.99
C ILE A 3 20.23 -7.85 -10.46
N GLY A 4 19.86 -7.32 -9.29
CA GLY A 4 18.58 -7.66 -8.65
C GLY A 4 17.33 -7.13 -9.36
N SER A 5 17.40 -5.99 -10.07
CA SER A 5 16.21 -5.40 -10.71
C SER A 5 15.94 -5.96 -12.11
N GLU A 6 16.93 -6.58 -12.75
CA GLU A 6 16.81 -7.16 -14.10
C GLU A 6 16.40 -8.64 -14.08
N VAL A 7 16.68 -9.39 -13.00
CA VAL A 7 16.38 -10.84 -12.94
C VAL A 7 14.88 -11.13 -13.06
N SER A 8 14.01 -10.33 -12.44
CA SER A 8 12.55 -10.46 -12.59
C SER A 8 12.07 -10.24 -14.03
N THR A 9 12.85 -9.49 -14.83
CA THR A 9 12.53 -9.21 -16.23
C THR A 9 12.83 -10.41 -17.13
N HIS A 10 13.84 -11.20 -16.78
CA HIS A 10 14.37 -12.28 -17.60
C HIS A 10 14.00 -13.69 -17.12
N ASP A 11 13.53 -13.84 -15.88
CA ASP A 11 13.12 -15.13 -15.30
C ASP A 11 11.63 -15.15 -14.94
N GLN A 12 10.85 -15.93 -15.69
CA GLN A 12 9.41 -16.06 -15.51
C GLN A 12 9.01 -16.72 -14.18
N SER A 13 9.85 -17.63 -13.65
CA SER A 13 9.59 -18.33 -12.39
C SER A 13 9.77 -17.41 -11.18
N VAL A 14 10.78 -16.53 -11.24
CA VAL A 14 11.02 -15.50 -10.23
C VAL A 14 9.88 -14.48 -10.25
N ARG A 15 9.47 -14.00 -11.43
CA ARG A 15 8.31 -13.09 -11.57
C ARG A 15 7.04 -13.68 -10.98
N ALA A 16 6.68 -14.90 -11.37
CA ALA A 16 5.48 -15.57 -10.86
C ALA A 16 5.52 -15.76 -9.33
N THR A 17 6.70 -16.00 -8.77
CA THR A 17 6.88 -16.09 -7.31
C THR A 17 6.67 -14.74 -6.63
N VAL A 18 7.20 -13.66 -7.20
CA VAL A 18 7.00 -12.29 -6.71
C VAL A 18 5.52 -11.92 -6.75
N ASP A 19 4.84 -12.15 -7.87
CA ASP A 19 3.40 -11.88 -8.05
C ASP A 19 2.58 -12.63 -6.98
N ARG A 20 2.87 -13.92 -6.77
CA ARG A 20 2.20 -14.72 -5.74
C ARG A 20 2.42 -14.17 -4.32
N ILE A 21 3.62 -13.67 -4.02
CA ILE A 21 3.91 -13.05 -2.72
C ILE A 21 3.11 -11.76 -2.58
N TRP A 22 3.03 -10.96 -3.64
CA TRP A 22 2.30 -9.69 -3.65
C TRP A 22 0.80 -9.92 -3.48
N ASP A 23 0.21 -10.88 -4.20
CA ASP A 23 -1.19 -11.26 -4.07
C ASP A 23 -1.57 -11.73 -2.66
N ARG A 24 -0.63 -12.35 -1.94
CA ARG A 24 -0.86 -12.72 -0.54
C ARG A 24 -0.85 -11.51 0.38
N LYS A 25 0.06 -10.56 0.15
CA LYS A 25 0.17 -9.35 0.97
C LYS A 25 -1.01 -8.40 0.77
N ILE A 26 -1.46 -8.24 -0.49
CA ILE A 26 -2.53 -7.30 -0.81
C ILE A 26 -3.88 -7.69 -0.18
N LYS A 27 -4.12 -8.99 0.04
CA LYS A 27 -5.33 -9.50 0.69
C LYS A 27 -5.55 -8.96 2.10
N TYR A 28 -4.47 -8.70 2.86
CA TYR A 28 -4.60 -8.10 4.18
C TYR A 28 -5.07 -6.64 4.10
N PHE A 29 -4.56 -5.88 3.13
CA PHE A 29 -5.01 -4.51 2.89
C PHE A 29 -6.47 -4.49 2.43
N GLU A 30 -6.84 -5.37 1.49
CA GLU A 30 -8.20 -5.49 0.99
C GLU A 30 -9.18 -5.83 2.12
N SER A 31 -8.85 -6.78 3.00
CA SER A 31 -9.69 -7.13 4.14
C SER A 31 -9.90 -5.94 5.07
N ALA A 32 -8.83 -5.25 5.48
CA ALA A 32 -8.92 -4.11 6.38
C ALA A 32 -9.72 -2.95 5.77
N ILE A 33 -9.54 -2.69 4.46
CA ILE A 33 -10.28 -1.66 3.72
C ILE A 33 -11.76 -2.02 3.62
N ARG A 34 -12.08 -3.29 3.33
CA ARG A 34 -13.47 -3.77 3.30
C ARG A 34 -14.15 -3.59 4.66
N ASP A 35 -13.49 -3.95 5.74
CA ASP A 35 -14.02 -3.83 7.09
C ASP A 35 -14.22 -2.36 7.49
N ALA A 36 -13.25 -1.49 7.17
CA ALA A 36 -13.35 -0.06 7.40
C ALA A 36 -14.49 0.60 6.59
N HIS A 37 -14.74 0.13 5.36
CA HIS A 37 -15.87 0.58 4.56
C HIS A 37 -17.21 0.12 5.15
N ALA A 38 -17.32 -1.13 5.57
CA ALA A 38 -18.51 -1.66 6.23
C ALA A 38 -18.84 -0.92 7.53
N GLN A 39 -17.82 -0.41 8.23
CA GLN A 39 -17.95 0.44 9.42
C GLN A 39 -18.20 1.92 9.10
N GLY A 40 -18.23 2.31 7.82
CA GLY A 40 -18.45 3.70 7.39
C GLY A 40 -17.28 4.65 7.65
N LEU A 41 -16.11 4.14 8.04
CA LEU A 41 -14.89 4.93 8.33
C LEU A 41 -14.28 5.51 7.05
N ILE A 42 -14.44 4.79 5.93
CA ILE A 42 -13.98 5.17 4.59
C ILE A 42 -15.03 4.84 3.53
N GLU A 43 -14.92 5.48 2.38
CA GLU A 43 -15.66 5.10 1.18
C GLU A 43 -14.75 4.26 0.26
N ALA A 44 -15.07 2.98 0.13
CA ALA A 44 -14.34 2.03 -0.70
C ALA A 44 -15.29 0.98 -1.32
N PRO A 45 -16.12 1.38 -2.31
CA PRO A 45 -17.04 0.46 -2.98
C PRO A 45 -16.33 -0.67 -3.74
N ASP A 46 -15.05 -0.45 -4.11
CA ASP A 46 -14.13 -1.49 -4.57
C ASP A 46 -12.91 -1.56 -3.62
N PRO A 47 -12.96 -2.39 -2.56
CA PRO A 47 -11.85 -2.57 -1.62
C PRO A 47 -10.57 -3.06 -2.28
N ALA A 48 -10.68 -3.89 -3.33
CA ALA A 48 -9.54 -4.48 -4.01
C ALA A 48 -8.80 -3.43 -4.84
N ALA A 49 -9.53 -2.57 -5.57
CA ALA A 49 -8.92 -1.43 -6.27
C ALA A 49 -8.25 -0.46 -5.29
N LYS A 50 -8.89 -0.17 -4.16
CA LYS A 50 -8.32 0.76 -3.18
C LYS A 50 -7.09 0.17 -2.48
N ALA A 51 -7.07 -1.15 -2.23
CA ALA A 51 -5.89 -1.86 -1.77
C ALA A 51 -4.72 -1.78 -2.76
N ARG A 52 -4.98 -1.98 -4.07
CA ARG A 52 -3.97 -1.82 -5.13
C ARG A 52 -3.40 -0.40 -5.17
N ALA A 53 -4.26 0.62 -5.06
CA ALA A 53 -3.83 2.01 -5.01
C ALA A 53 -2.94 2.31 -3.80
N LEU A 54 -3.35 1.88 -2.61
CA LEU A 54 -2.56 2.08 -1.38
C LEU A 54 -1.23 1.33 -1.43
N PHE A 55 -1.23 0.11 -1.96
CA PHE A 55 -0.02 -0.70 -2.11
C PHE A 55 0.96 -0.07 -3.10
N ALA A 56 0.47 0.44 -4.24
CA ALA A 56 1.29 1.20 -5.19
C ALA A 56 1.89 2.46 -4.56
N CYS A 57 1.12 3.19 -3.75
CA CYS A 57 1.59 4.36 -3.01
C CYS A 57 2.72 4.00 -2.02
N TYR A 58 2.56 2.89 -1.27
CA TYR A 58 3.61 2.37 -0.39
C TYR A 58 4.91 2.05 -1.15
N HIS A 59 4.80 1.36 -2.28
CA HIS A 59 5.95 1.02 -3.11
C HIS A 59 6.64 2.24 -3.72
N GLY A 60 5.88 3.24 -4.17
CA GLY A 60 6.43 4.50 -4.64
C GLY A 60 7.21 5.24 -3.54
N THR A 61 6.65 5.29 -2.32
CA THR A 61 7.31 5.90 -1.15
C THR A 61 8.60 5.17 -0.80
N LEU A 62 8.57 3.83 -0.80
CA LEU A 62 9.77 3.02 -0.56
C LEU A 62 10.85 3.23 -1.64
N ALA A 63 10.44 3.35 -2.91
CA ALA A 63 11.37 3.64 -4.00
C ALA A 63 12.03 5.01 -3.83
N GLN A 64 11.25 6.04 -3.49
CA GLN A 64 11.76 7.39 -3.21
C GLN A 64 12.73 7.40 -2.03
N ALA A 65 12.36 6.74 -0.91
CA ALA A 65 13.23 6.61 0.26
C ALA A 65 14.58 5.97 -0.08
N ARG A 66 14.59 4.96 -0.95
CA ARG A 66 15.83 4.33 -1.43
C ARG A 66 16.66 5.26 -2.31
N ILE A 67 16.03 6.00 -3.22
CA ILE A 67 16.70 6.96 -4.10
C ILE A 67 17.35 8.09 -3.28
N GLN A 68 16.64 8.57 -2.26
CA GLN A 68 17.09 9.64 -1.38
C GLN A 68 18.02 9.16 -0.26
N ASN A 69 18.16 7.83 -0.10
CA ASN A 69 18.83 7.19 1.04
C ASN A 69 18.35 7.74 2.40
N ASP A 70 17.05 8.03 2.49
CA ASP A 70 16.40 8.57 3.67
C ASP A 70 15.06 7.86 3.91
N LEU A 71 14.90 7.33 5.12
CA LEU A 71 13.69 6.64 5.54
C LEU A 71 12.64 7.59 6.15
N GLY A 72 12.90 8.90 6.23
CA GLY A 72 11.98 9.90 6.76
C GLY A 72 10.57 9.77 6.20
N SER A 73 10.45 9.69 4.87
CA SER A 73 9.16 9.55 4.17
C SER A 73 8.37 8.28 4.54
N LEU A 74 9.04 7.20 4.94
CA LEU A 74 8.39 5.98 5.39
C LEU A 74 7.82 6.08 6.81
N ARG A 75 8.41 6.93 7.67
CA ARG A 75 7.91 7.15 9.04
C ARG A 75 6.54 7.83 9.01
N ASP A 76 6.35 8.73 8.05
CA ASP A 76 5.11 9.50 7.90
C ASP A 76 4.08 8.78 7.00
N PHE A 77 4.44 7.62 6.44
CA PHE A 77 3.59 6.90 5.49
C PHE A 77 2.22 6.52 6.08
N LYS A 78 2.13 6.31 7.40
CA LYS A 78 0.83 6.07 8.06
C LYS A 78 -0.16 7.20 7.77
N GLN A 79 0.27 8.46 7.85
CA GLN A 79 -0.60 9.59 7.60
C GLN A 79 -1.00 9.64 6.12
N VAL A 80 -0.03 9.48 5.22
CA VAL A 80 -0.26 9.38 3.78
C VAL A 80 -1.28 8.28 3.45
N ALA A 81 -1.18 7.12 4.09
CA ALA A 81 -2.11 6.01 3.92
C ALA A 81 -3.54 6.39 4.33
N LEU A 82 -3.72 7.07 5.47
CA LEU A 82 -5.04 7.54 5.91
C LEU A 82 -5.64 8.55 4.94
N ASP A 83 -4.82 9.47 4.43
CA ASP A 83 -5.24 10.49 3.46
C ASP A 83 -5.65 9.85 2.12
N VAL A 84 -4.86 8.90 1.61
CA VAL A 84 -5.18 8.11 0.39
C VAL A 84 -6.45 7.29 0.57
N LEU A 85 -6.68 6.75 1.77
CA LEU A 85 -7.90 6.01 2.09
C LEU A 85 -9.12 6.94 2.19
N GLY A 86 -8.92 8.24 2.39
CA GLY A 86 -9.99 9.21 2.60
C GLY A 86 -10.71 8.98 3.92
N VAL A 87 -9.96 8.65 4.99
CA VAL A 87 -10.54 8.44 6.32
C VAL A 87 -11.29 9.69 6.75
N LYS A 88 -12.58 9.53 7.05
CA LYS A 88 -13.36 10.59 7.65
C LYS A 88 -12.78 10.81 9.04
N GLN A 89 -12.16 11.96 9.28
CA GLN A 89 -11.75 12.31 10.64
C GLN A 89 -13.01 12.23 11.50
N ALA A 90 -12.99 11.35 12.51
CA ALA A 90 -14.01 11.38 13.54
C ALA A 90 -13.96 12.80 14.11
N GLN A 91 -15.04 13.57 13.93
CA GLN A 91 -15.21 14.80 14.67
C GLN A 91 -14.96 14.43 16.13
N ALA A 92 -13.91 15.02 16.72
CA ALA A 92 -13.70 14.94 18.14
C ALA A 92 -14.99 15.49 18.76
N VAL A 93 -15.79 14.60 19.35
CA VAL A 93 -16.88 15.00 20.24
C VAL A 93 -16.17 15.63 21.43
N SER A 94 -16.00 16.95 21.38
CA SER A 94 -15.62 17.73 22.54
C SER A 94 -16.73 17.61 23.59
N PRO A 95 -16.40 17.39 24.87
CA PRO A 95 -17.37 17.45 25.97
C PRO A 95 -17.94 18.87 26.15
#